data_AF-A0A0R2PV59-F1
#
_entry.id   AF-A0A0R2PV59-F1
#
_cell.length_a   1.000
_cell.length_b   1.000
_cell.length_c   1.000
_cell.angle_alpha   90.00
_cell.angle_beta   90.00
_cell.angle_gamma   90.00
#
_symmetry.space_group_name_H-M   'P 1'
#
loop_
_entity.id
_entity.type
_entity.pdbx_description
1 polymer ?
#
loop_
_entity_poly.entity_id
_entity_poly.type
_entity_poly.pdbx_seq_one_letter_code
_entity_poly.pdbx_strand_id
1 'polypeptide(L)'
;GKRIAVIGSGPAGLATAQQLTRAGHEVVVLERADRIGGLLRYGIPEFKMEKKYLDRRIEQMREEGTEFRVNAAVGENVDIEVLVASHDAVVLACGSTIGRDLPVPGRELRGIHQAMEYLPFANKVQQGDIADSPIDANGKHVVIIGGGDTGADCLGTAIRQGAASITQLEIMPMPPSERASTNPWPQWSLIYRTSSAHEEGGERMFSVNTERFVDDGNGNVKALVLNEVQMVDGKFETIAGSTREIPADLVFLALGFVGPETGSWIEQLGVNLDARGNVARADNYTTNIPSVFVAGDMGRGQSLIVWAIAEGRACASAVDEYLMGETSLPSPIASSARPLV
;
A
#
# COMPACT_ATOMS: atom_id res chain seq x y z
N GLY A 1 27.04 18.27 -2.22
CA GLY A 1 26.80 17.52 -0.99
C GLY A 1 27.39 16.13 -1.11
N LYS A 2 26.81 15.17 -0.40
CA LYS A 2 27.13 13.73 -0.46
C LYS A 2 26.25 12.98 -1.46
N ARG A 3 26.61 11.74 -1.81
CA ARG A 3 25.85 10.87 -2.72
C ARG A 3 24.89 9.99 -1.93
N ILE A 4 23.62 9.98 -2.29
CA ILE A 4 22.57 9.27 -1.56
C ILE A 4 21.70 8.49 -2.53
N ALA A 5 21.48 7.21 -2.25
CA ALA A 5 20.52 6.38 -2.97
C ALA A 5 19.22 6.24 -2.17
N VAL A 6 18.08 6.46 -2.80
CA VAL A 6 16.74 6.22 -2.23
C VAL A 6 16.08 5.10 -3.02
N ILE A 7 15.75 4.00 -2.36
CA ILE A 7 15.16 2.81 -2.99
C ILE A 7 13.65 2.84 -2.80
N GLY A 8 12.91 2.92 -3.90
CA GLY A 8 11.46 3.04 -3.93
C GLY A 8 11.01 4.49 -4.11
N SER A 9 10.10 4.71 -5.05
CA SER A 9 9.62 6.05 -5.41
C SER A 9 8.21 6.36 -4.94
N GLY A 10 7.76 5.68 -3.89
CA GLY A 10 6.52 6.02 -3.18
C GLY A 10 6.61 7.36 -2.44
N PRO A 11 5.54 7.76 -1.71
CA PRO A 11 5.48 9.06 -1.04
C PRO A 11 6.65 9.32 -0.08
N ALA A 12 7.11 8.30 0.66
CA ALA A 12 8.25 8.41 1.56
C ALA A 12 9.54 8.69 0.78
N GLY A 13 9.86 7.88 -0.23
CA GLY A 13 11.06 8.05 -1.05
C GLY A 13 11.10 9.40 -1.77
N LEU A 14 9.97 9.84 -2.35
CA LEU A 14 9.88 11.17 -2.98
C LEU A 14 10.09 12.31 -1.98
N ALA A 15 9.49 12.22 -0.79
CA ALA A 15 9.65 13.23 0.24
C ALA A 15 11.10 13.28 0.77
N THR A 16 11.73 12.12 0.99
CA THR A 16 13.13 12.02 1.38
C THR A 16 14.03 12.65 0.32
N ALA A 17 13.88 12.21 -0.94
CA ALA A 17 14.75 12.63 -2.03
C ALA A 17 14.70 14.14 -2.27
N GLN A 18 13.50 14.74 -2.20
CA GLN A 18 13.35 16.17 -2.38
C GLN A 18 14.07 16.99 -1.29
N GLN A 19 13.91 16.61 -0.02
CA GLN A 19 14.55 17.34 1.08
C GLN A 19 16.08 17.28 0.97
N LEU A 20 16.62 16.09 0.70
CA LEU A 20 18.07 15.90 0.54
C LEU A 20 18.62 16.61 -0.70
N THR A 21 17.90 16.59 -1.82
CA THR A 21 18.28 17.34 -3.03
C THR A 21 18.35 18.84 -2.73
N ARG A 22 17.35 19.38 -2.03
CA ARG A 22 17.30 20.79 -1.65
C ARG A 22 18.37 21.19 -0.61
N ALA A 23 18.81 20.25 0.22
CA ALA A 23 19.97 20.42 1.10
C ALA A 23 21.31 20.39 0.33
N GLY A 24 21.31 20.11 -0.97
CA GLY A 24 22.48 20.14 -1.83
C GLY A 24 23.20 18.80 -1.97
N HIS A 25 22.55 17.69 -1.64
CA HIS A 25 23.07 16.34 -1.90
C HIS A 25 22.80 15.90 -3.35
N GLU A 26 23.64 14.99 -3.83
CA GLU A 26 23.39 14.27 -5.08
C GLU A 26 22.51 13.06 -4.74
N VAL A 27 21.27 13.07 -5.23
CA VAL A 27 20.27 12.06 -4.87
C VAL A 27 19.78 11.32 -6.10
N VAL A 28 19.88 10.00 -6.06
CA VAL A 28 19.27 9.10 -7.03
C VAL A 28 18.14 8.30 -6.39
N VAL A 29 16.97 8.30 -7.04
CA VAL A 29 15.83 7.47 -6.67
C VAL A 29 15.75 6.28 -7.62
N LEU A 30 15.79 5.08 -7.07
CA LEU A 30 15.67 3.81 -7.80
C LEU A 30 14.25 3.28 -7.65
N GLU A 31 13.57 3.09 -8.77
CA GLU A 31 12.21 2.54 -8.83
C GLU A 31 12.21 1.25 -9.63
N ARG A 32 11.64 0.18 -9.05
CA ARG A 32 11.54 -1.12 -9.70
C ARG A 32 10.58 -1.10 -10.89
N ALA A 33 9.53 -0.30 -10.81
CA ALA A 33 8.53 -0.19 -11.86
C ALA A 33 9.02 0.71 -13.01
N ASP A 34 8.27 0.69 -14.10
CA ASP A 34 8.49 1.49 -15.31
C ASP A 34 8.19 2.99 -15.12
N ARG A 35 7.56 3.37 -14.00
CA ARG A 35 7.21 4.76 -13.67
C ARG A 35 7.35 5.08 -12.18
N ILE A 36 7.64 6.35 -11.93
CA ILE A 36 7.80 6.92 -10.59
C ILE A 36 6.45 7.14 -9.90
N GLY A 37 6.41 6.91 -8.59
CA GLY A 37 5.29 7.27 -7.70
C GLY A 37 4.74 6.14 -6.82
N GLY A 38 5.23 4.91 -6.98
CA GLY A 38 4.74 3.75 -6.22
C GLY A 38 3.21 3.61 -6.27
N LEU A 39 2.56 3.40 -5.12
CA LEU A 39 1.10 3.26 -5.06
C LEU A 39 0.33 4.53 -5.43
N LEU A 40 0.93 5.72 -5.39
CA LEU A 40 0.28 6.92 -5.95
C LEU A 40 0.07 6.78 -7.46
N ARG A 41 0.98 6.07 -8.14
CA ARG A 41 0.96 5.80 -9.58
C ARG A 41 0.09 4.61 -9.93
N TYR A 42 0.31 3.48 -9.26
CA TYR A 42 -0.28 2.20 -9.66
C TYR A 42 -1.31 1.61 -8.68
N GLY A 43 -1.43 2.15 -7.47
CA GLY A 43 -2.45 1.68 -6.51
C GLY A 43 -3.73 2.52 -6.57
N ILE A 44 -3.58 3.83 -6.40
CA ILE A 44 -4.72 4.76 -6.34
C ILE A 44 -5.27 4.97 -7.75
N PRO A 45 -6.57 4.76 -8.03
CA PRO A 45 -7.16 4.99 -9.35
C PRO A 45 -7.16 6.46 -9.79
N GLU A 46 -7.21 6.67 -11.11
CA GLU A 46 -7.30 8.00 -11.75
C GLU A 46 -8.46 8.86 -11.22
N PHE A 47 -9.64 8.23 -11.02
CA PHE A 47 -10.83 8.94 -10.56
C PHE A 47 -10.73 9.45 -9.10
N LYS A 48 -9.83 8.88 -8.30
CA LYS A 48 -9.58 9.30 -6.91
C LYS A 48 -8.42 10.30 -6.85
N MET A 49 -7.37 10.08 -7.64
CA MET A 49 -6.22 10.97 -7.73
C MET A 49 -5.65 11.00 -9.14
N GLU A 50 -5.91 12.11 -9.84
CA GLU A 50 -5.40 12.35 -11.19
C GLU A 50 -3.87 12.37 -11.21
N LYS A 51 -3.28 11.66 -12.15
CA LYS A 51 -1.83 11.46 -12.19
C LYS A 51 -1.02 12.68 -12.61
N LYS A 52 -1.65 13.62 -13.30
CA LYS A 52 -1.05 14.92 -13.67
C LYS A 52 -0.46 15.67 -12.48
N TYR A 53 -1.03 15.53 -11.28
CA TYR A 53 -0.51 16.18 -10.07
C TYR A 53 0.77 15.54 -9.57
N LEU A 54 0.86 14.20 -9.67
CA LEU A 54 2.07 13.46 -9.37
C LEU A 54 3.16 13.77 -10.41
N ASP A 55 2.82 13.80 -11.69
CA ASP A 55 3.77 14.12 -12.76
C ASP A 55 4.37 15.52 -12.60
N ARG A 56 3.51 16.53 -12.30
CA ARG A 56 3.97 17.88 -12.00
C ARG A 56 4.96 17.92 -10.83
N ARG A 57 4.73 17.09 -9.79
CA ARG A 57 5.63 17.05 -8.62
C ARG A 57 6.95 16.37 -8.94
N ILE A 58 6.94 15.31 -9.73
CA ILE A 58 8.16 14.60 -10.16
C ILE A 58 8.99 15.52 -11.06
N GLU A 59 8.36 16.24 -11.99
CA GLU A 59 9.08 17.15 -12.87
C GLU A 59 9.76 18.28 -12.09
N GLN A 60 9.06 18.87 -11.12
CA GLN A 60 9.66 19.82 -10.19
C GLN A 60 10.91 19.23 -9.50
N MET A 61 10.86 17.98 -9.05
CA MET A 61 12.01 17.34 -8.37
C MET A 61 13.18 17.10 -9.33
N ARG A 62 12.91 16.80 -10.61
CA ARG A 62 13.96 16.69 -11.64
C ARG A 62 14.64 18.03 -11.88
N GLU A 63 13.86 19.10 -12.01
CA GLU A 63 14.38 20.47 -12.15
C GLU A 63 15.21 20.89 -10.92
N GLU A 64 14.84 20.41 -9.73
CA GLU A 64 15.61 20.61 -8.49
C GLU A 64 16.91 19.79 -8.45
N GLY A 65 17.08 18.78 -9.31
CA GLY A 65 18.30 17.97 -9.45
C GLY A 65 18.20 16.52 -8.95
N THR A 66 17.01 16.03 -8.58
CA THR A 66 16.83 14.61 -8.23
C THR A 66 16.92 13.74 -9.49
N GLU A 67 17.83 12.77 -9.48
CA GLU A 67 17.92 11.75 -10.53
C GLU A 67 16.89 10.64 -10.26
N PHE A 68 16.17 10.19 -11.29
CA PHE A 68 15.24 9.07 -11.21
C PHE A 68 15.66 7.97 -12.18
N ARG A 69 15.79 6.73 -11.68
CA ARG A 69 16.03 5.53 -12.49
C ARG A 69 14.88 4.55 -12.30
N VAL A 70 14.12 4.33 -13.36
CA VAL A 70 13.03 3.34 -13.42
C VAL A 70 13.57 1.98 -13.87
N ASN A 71 12.78 0.92 -13.69
CA ASN A 71 13.19 -0.46 -13.93
C ASN A 71 14.48 -0.85 -13.19
N ALA A 72 14.75 -0.21 -12.05
CA ALA A 72 15.91 -0.40 -11.20
C ALA A 72 15.48 -1.19 -9.96
N ALA A 73 15.29 -2.50 -10.14
CA ALA A 73 14.90 -3.44 -9.10
C ALA A 73 16.12 -3.87 -8.27
N VAL A 74 16.23 -3.34 -7.06
CA VAL A 74 17.28 -3.73 -6.10
C VAL A 74 17.09 -5.17 -5.67
N GLY A 75 18.19 -5.93 -5.66
CA GLY A 75 18.19 -7.39 -5.44
C GLY A 75 17.91 -8.22 -6.69
N GLU A 76 17.63 -7.57 -7.82
CA GLU A 76 17.50 -8.21 -9.12
C GLU A 76 18.58 -7.66 -10.05
N ASN A 77 18.30 -6.54 -10.74
CA ASN A 77 19.22 -5.93 -11.69
C ASN A 77 20.06 -4.78 -11.09
N VAL A 78 19.83 -4.43 -9.83
CA VAL A 78 20.67 -3.51 -9.06
C VAL A 78 21.16 -4.20 -7.78
N ASP A 79 22.48 -4.24 -7.60
CA ASP A 79 23.12 -4.86 -6.45
C ASP A 79 23.13 -3.92 -5.23
N ILE A 80 22.59 -4.40 -4.11
CA ILE A 80 22.50 -3.61 -2.86
C ILE A 80 23.88 -3.36 -2.23
N GLU A 81 24.82 -4.30 -2.30
CA GLU A 81 26.16 -4.14 -1.73
C GLU A 81 26.93 -3.05 -2.49
N VAL A 82 26.77 -3.03 -3.83
CA VAL A 82 27.33 -1.97 -4.66
C VAL A 82 26.73 -0.61 -4.30
N LEU A 83 25.41 -0.52 -4.06
CA LEU A 83 24.79 0.73 -3.64
C LEU A 83 25.35 1.23 -2.32
N VAL A 84 25.45 0.37 -1.31
CA VAL A 84 26.00 0.70 0.01
C VAL A 84 27.47 1.10 -0.08
N ALA A 85 28.27 0.45 -0.93
CA ALA A 85 29.68 0.79 -1.11
C ALA A 85 29.91 2.09 -1.92
N SER A 86 28.98 2.45 -2.81
CA SER A 86 29.14 3.57 -3.74
C SER A 86 28.46 4.87 -3.29
N HIS A 87 27.59 4.83 -2.28
CA HIS A 87 26.87 5.99 -1.76
C HIS A 87 27.26 6.25 -0.30
N ASP A 88 27.24 7.51 0.11
CA ASP A 88 27.51 7.88 1.49
C ASP A 88 26.36 7.49 2.43
N ALA A 89 25.12 7.39 1.88
CA ALA A 89 23.94 6.86 2.57
C ALA A 89 22.95 6.19 1.61
N VAL A 90 22.17 5.24 2.14
CA VAL A 90 21.07 4.54 1.45
C VAL A 90 19.79 4.63 2.27
N VAL A 91 18.68 4.99 1.62
CA VAL A 91 17.35 5.03 2.26
C VAL A 91 16.43 3.98 1.64
N LEU A 92 15.92 3.08 2.47
CA LEU A 92 14.95 2.07 2.09
C LEU A 92 13.53 2.66 2.21
N ALA A 93 12.81 2.73 1.09
CA ALA A 93 11.46 3.29 0.99
C ALA A 93 10.56 2.45 0.05
N CYS A 94 10.77 1.14 0.03
CA CYS A 94 10.10 0.21 -0.89
C CYS A 94 8.62 -0.08 -0.54
N GLY A 95 8.18 0.37 0.64
CA GLY A 95 6.82 0.15 1.13
C GLY A 95 6.58 -1.23 1.73
N SER A 96 5.31 -1.52 2.04
CA SER A 96 4.82 -2.83 2.49
C SER A 96 4.00 -3.41 1.34
N THR A 97 4.54 -4.40 0.63
CA THR A 97 4.00 -4.85 -0.67
C THR A 97 3.45 -6.27 -0.63
N ILE A 98 3.72 -7.04 0.44
CA ILE A 98 3.13 -8.37 0.61
C ILE A 98 1.68 -8.21 1.05
N GLY A 99 0.74 -8.53 0.17
CA GLY A 99 -0.69 -8.54 0.47
C GLY A 99 -1.04 -9.61 1.50
N ARG A 100 -1.97 -9.30 2.42
CA ARG A 100 -2.53 -10.29 3.34
C ARG A 100 -3.38 -11.29 2.54
N ASP A 101 -3.07 -12.56 2.71
CA ASP A 101 -3.82 -13.63 2.04
C ASP A 101 -5.01 -14.12 2.88
N LEU A 102 -5.90 -14.88 2.23
CA LEU A 102 -7.08 -15.50 2.85
C LEU A 102 -7.06 -17.03 2.60
N PRO A 103 -6.41 -17.81 3.48
CA PRO A 103 -6.20 -19.25 3.27
C PRO A 103 -7.43 -20.08 3.65
N VAL A 104 -8.54 -19.85 2.94
CA VAL A 104 -9.78 -20.64 3.06
C VAL A 104 -9.89 -21.64 1.90
N PRO A 105 -10.68 -22.71 2.02
CA PRO A 105 -10.86 -23.69 0.94
C PRO A 105 -11.28 -23.02 -0.39
N GLY A 106 -10.65 -23.41 -1.50
CA GLY A 106 -10.89 -22.86 -2.83
C GLY A 106 -10.13 -21.57 -3.13
N ARG A 107 -9.24 -21.10 -2.25
CA ARG A 107 -8.40 -19.89 -2.46
C ARG A 107 -7.55 -19.99 -3.74
N GLU A 108 -7.19 -21.20 -4.14
CA GLU A 108 -6.40 -21.53 -5.32
C GLU A 108 -7.16 -21.44 -6.65
N LEU A 109 -8.48 -21.26 -6.62
CA LEU A 109 -9.30 -21.14 -7.83
C LEU A 109 -8.92 -19.88 -8.63
N ARG A 110 -9.04 -19.98 -9.96
CA ARG A 110 -8.85 -18.83 -10.85
C ARG A 110 -9.97 -17.81 -10.66
N GLY A 111 -9.63 -16.54 -10.86
CA GLY A 111 -10.52 -15.40 -10.63
C GLY A 111 -10.41 -14.79 -9.24
N ILE A 112 -9.57 -15.33 -8.35
CA ILE A 112 -9.29 -14.78 -7.03
C ILE A 112 -7.92 -14.11 -7.02
N HIS A 113 -7.91 -12.78 -6.92
CA HIS A 113 -6.72 -11.94 -7.08
C HIS A 113 -6.48 -11.09 -5.83
N GLN A 114 -5.22 -10.80 -5.51
CA GLN A 114 -4.92 -9.66 -4.64
C GLN A 114 -5.37 -8.36 -5.33
N ALA A 115 -5.86 -7.39 -4.57
CA ALA A 115 -6.29 -6.09 -5.12
C ALA A 115 -5.18 -5.41 -5.93
N MET A 116 -3.92 -5.59 -5.52
CA MET A 116 -2.75 -5.05 -6.21
C MET A 116 -2.34 -5.82 -7.48
N GLU A 117 -2.98 -6.95 -7.81
CA GLU A 117 -2.88 -7.56 -9.14
C GLU A 117 -3.86 -6.91 -10.13
N TYR A 118 -4.90 -6.22 -9.63
CA TYR A 118 -5.98 -5.63 -10.44
C TYR A 118 -5.78 -4.13 -10.69
N LEU A 119 -5.59 -3.35 -9.62
CA LEU A 119 -5.54 -1.88 -9.70
C LEU A 119 -4.41 -1.31 -10.58
N PRO A 120 -3.19 -1.89 -10.62
CA PRO A 120 -2.13 -1.38 -11.49
C PRO A 120 -2.48 -1.42 -12.97
N PHE A 121 -3.11 -2.50 -13.45
CA PHE A 121 -3.47 -2.61 -14.86
C PHE A 121 -4.56 -1.61 -15.25
N ALA A 122 -5.55 -1.41 -14.39
CA ALA A 122 -6.55 -0.38 -14.61
C ALA A 122 -5.94 1.03 -14.71
N ASN A 123 -4.95 1.35 -13.87
CA ASN A 123 -4.21 2.61 -13.98
C ASN A 123 -3.38 2.68 -15.28
N LYS A 124 -2.76 1.58 -15.71
CA LYS A 124 -2.02 1.52 -16.99
C LYS A 124 -2.93 1.77 -18.20
N VAL A 125 -4.16 1.23 -18.20
CA VAL A 125 -5.17 1.51 -19.23
C VAL A 125 -5.49 3.01 -19.27
N GLN A 126 -5.81 3.60 -18.12
CA GLN A 126 -6.18 5.03 -18.04
C GLN A 126 -5.04 5.97 -18.43
N GLN A 127 -3.79 5.54 -18.24
CA GLN A 127 -2.60 6.28 -18.64
C GLN A 127 -2.18 5.99 -20.09
N GLY A 128 -2.90 5.14 -20.82
CA GLY A 128 -2.64 4.81 -22.23
C GLY A 128 -1.45 3.87 -22.45
N ASP A 129 -0.99 3.18 -21.41
CA ASP A 129 0.17 2.28 -21.48
C ASP A 129 -0.19 0.94 -22.13
N ILE A 130 -1.43 0.49 -21.93
CA ILE A 130 -2.01 -0.72 -22.50
C ILE A 130 -3.44 -0.42 -22.93
N ALA A 131 -3.95 -1.14 -23.94
CA ALA A 131 -5.32 -0.96 -24.41
C ALA A 131 -6.35 -1.50 -23.41
N ASP A 132 -6.09 -2.71 -22.90
CA ASP A 132 -7.03 -3.48 -22.07
C ASP A 132 -6.33 -4.05 -20.84
N SER A 133 -7.08 -4.16 -19.74
CA SER A 133 -6.62 -4.83 -18.52
C SER A 133 -6.69 -6.36 -18.70
N PRO A 134 -5.68 -7.13 -18.27
CA PRO A 134 -5.75 -8.60 -18.29
C PRO A 134 -6.79 -9.16 -17.31
N ILE A 135 -7.21 -8.36 -16.33
CA ILE A 135 -8.30 -8.66 -15.41
C ILE A 135 -9.44 -7.68 -15.71
N ASP A 136 -10.52 -8.20 -16.26
CA ASP A 136 -11.69 -7.43 -16.72
C ASP A 136 -12.95 -7.85 -15.97
N ALA A 137 -13.56 -6.88 -15.28
CA ALA A 137 -14.79 -7.05 -14.53
C ALA A 137 -16.06 -6.91 -15.38
N ASN A 138 -15.97 -6.59 -16.67
CA ASN A 138 -17.13 -6.36 -17.52
C ASN A 138 -18.12 -7.56 -17.50
N GLY A 139 -19.36 -7.29 -17.11
CA GLY A 139 -20.42 -8.29 -17.01
C GLY A 139 -20.22 -9.36 -15.93
N LYS A 140 -19.24 -9.21 -15.02
CA LYS A 140 -18.94 -10.18 -13.95
C LYS A 140 -19.62 -9.84 -12.63
N HIS A 141 -19.92 -10.86 -11.84
CA HIS A 141 -20.25 -10.74 -10.43
C HIS A 141 -18.96 -10.62 -9.61
N VAL A 142 -18.66 -9.42 -9.13
CA VAL A 142 -17.42 -9.11 -8.41
C VAL A 142 -17.65 -9.13 -6.90
N VAL A 143 -16.79 -9.83 -6.17
CA VAL A 143 -16.74 -9.77 -4.70
C VAL A 143 -15.43 -9.16 -4.24
N ILE A 144 -15.49 -8.16 -3.36
CA ILE A 144 -14.31 -7.48 -2.79
C ILE A 144 -14.25 -7.79 -1.30
N ILE A 145 -13.18 -8.41 -0.84
CA ILE A 145 -13.02 -8.76 0.58
C ILE A 145 -12.11 -7.74 1.26
N GLY A 146 -12.71 -6.88 2.09
CA GLY A 146 -12.05 -5.79 2.82
C GLY A 146 -12.76 -4.44 2.63
N GLY A 147 -13.14 -3.78 3.73
CA GLY A 147 -13.90 -2.52 3.73
C GLY A 147 -13.06 -1.24 3.67
N GLY A 148 -11.73 -1.34 3.48
CA GLY A 148 -10.80 -0.20 3.45
C GLY A 148 -10.75 0.54 2.10
N ASP A 149 -9.86 1.54 2.02
CA ASP A 149 -9.68 2.39 0.82
C ASP A 149 -9.35 1.58 -0.44
N THR A 150 -8.51 0.54 -0.32
CA THR A 150 -8.19 -0.37 -1.42
C THR A 150 -9.42 -1.10 -1.94
N GLY A 151 -10.33 -1.51 -1.06
CA GLY A 151 -11.58 -2.14 -1.46
C GLY A 151 -12.50 -1.16 -2.21
N ALA A 152 -12.59 0.08 -1.74
CA ALA A 152 -13.31 1.14 -2.44
C ALA A 152 -12.69 1.46 -3.83
N ASP A 153 -11.38 1.36 -3.96
CA ASP A 153 -10.67 1.52 -5.24
C ASP A 153 -10.98 0.38 -6.22
N CYS A 154 -11.01 -0.87 -5.74
CA CYS A 154 -11.47 -2.01 -6.53
C CYS A 154 -12.92 -1.82 -6.99
N LEU A 155 -13.79 -1.35 -6.09
CA LEU A 155 -15.20 -1.11 -6.36
C LEU A 155 -15.39 -0.07 -7.45
N GLY A 156 -14.80 1.12 -7.30
CA GLY A 156 -14.90 2.18 -8.31
C GLY A 156 -14.31 1.78 -9.67
N THR A 157 -13.26 0.96 -9.67
CA THR A 157 -12.66 0.42 -10.89
C THR A 157 -13.59 -0.59 -11.58
N ALA A 158 -14.17 -1.54 -10.82
CA ALA A 158 -15.10 -2.53 -11.36
C ALA A 158 -16.40 -1.91 -11.90
N ILE A 159 -16.90 -0.84 -11.28
CA ILE A 159 -18.04 -0.05 -11.80
C ILE A 159 -17.71 0.47 -13.20
N ARG A 160 -16.52 1.09 -13.37
CA ARG A 160 -16.08 1.68 -14.63
C ARG A 160 -15.82 0.64 -15.73
N GLN A 161 -15.47 -0.59 -15.34
CA GLN A 161 -15.35 -1.72 -16.27
C GLN A 161 -16.71 -2.35 -16.63
N GLY A 162 -17.81 -1.98 -15.97
CA GLY A 162 -19.15 -2.48 -16.30
C GLY A 162 -19.50 -3.81 -15.65
N ALA A 163 -19.05 -4.05 -14.40
CA ALA A 163 -19.43 -5.24 -13.64
C ALA A 163 -20.96 -5.41 -13.52
N ALA A 164 -21.44 -6.65 -13.60
CA ALA A 164 -22.86 -6.98 -13.50
C ALA A 164 -23.40 -6.77 -12.08
N SER A 165 -22.59 -7.11 -11.07
CA SER A 165 -22.82 -6.76 -9.67
C SER A 165 -21.50 -6.65 -8.94
N ILE A 166 -21.47 -5.87 -7.85
CA ILE A 166 -20.30 -5.72 -6.99
C ILE A 166 -20.76 -5.81 -5.54
N THR A 167 -20.18 -6.73 -4.78
CA THR A 167 -20.45 -6.88 -3.34
C THR A 167 -19.14 -6.74 -2.57
N GLN A 168 -19.07 -5.77 -1.67
CA GLN A 168 -17.92 -5.55 -0.79
C GLN A 168 -18.22 -6.08 0.61
N LEU A 169 -17.34 -6.94 1.11
CA LEU A 169 -17.47 -7.63 2.39
C LEU A 169 -16.55 -6.99 3.43
N GLU A 170 -17.08 -6.79 4.63
CA GLU A 170 -16.35 -6.33 5.81
C GLU A 170 -16.66 -7.26 7.00
N ILE A 171 -15.61 -7.73 7.67
CA ILE A 171 -15.73 -8.62 8.83
C ILE A 171 -16.17 -7.84 10.07
N MET A 172 -15.82 -6.56 10.15
CA MET A 172 -16.23 -5.68 11.23
C MET A 172 -17.72 -5.31 11.12
N PRO A 173 -18.38 -5.00 12.26
CA PRO A 173 -19.72 -4.44 12.25
C PRO A 173 -19.75 -3.09 11.54
N MET A 174 -20.91 -2.74 11.01
CA MET A 174 -21.14 -1.43 10.42
C MET A 174 -20.82 -0.34 11.45
N PRO A 175 -19.87 0.57 11.15
CA PRO A 175 -19.56 1.67 12.06
C PRO A 175 -20.78 2.58 12.29
N PRO A 176 -20.85 3.30 13.41
CA PRO A 176 -21.96 4.22 13.68
C PRO A 176 -21.97 5.40 12.69
N SER A 177 -23.13 6.01 12.45
CA SER A 177 -23.25 7.20 11.59
C SER A 177 -22.61 8.45 12.20
N GLU A 178 -22.55 8.52 13.53
CA GLU A 178 -22.00 9.64 14.28
C GLU A 178 -20.85 9.21 15.18
N ARG A 179 -19.94 10.15 15.46
CA ARG A 179 -18.76 9.90 16.28
C ARG A 179 -19.20 9.68 17.74
N ALA A 180 -18.82 8.52 18.30
CA ALA A 180 -19.10 8.20 19.70
C ALA A 180 -18.29 9.09 20.66
N SER A 181 -18.84 9.34 21.86
CA SER A 181 -18.14 10.09 22.93
C SER A 181 -16.84 9.42 23.38
N THR A 182 -16.74 8.10 23.22
CA THR A 182 -15.55 7.30 23.52
C THR A 182 -14.46 7.37 22.43
N ASN A 183 -14.73 8.06 21.30
CA ASN A 183 -13.76 8.31 20.23
C ASN A 183 -13.66 9.81 19.93
N PRO A 184 -13.19 10.66 20.87
CA PRO A 184 -13.20 12.11 20.73
C PRO A 184 -12.15 12.62 19.72
N TRP A 185 -12.35 13.84 19.22
CA TRP A 185 -11.27 14.55 18.51
C TRP A 185 -10.09 14.78 19.48
N PRO A 186 -8.82 14.65 19.04
CA PRO A 186 -8.33 14.48 17.66
C PRO A 186 -8.10 13.03 17.20
N GLN A 187 -8.65 12.01 17.87
CA GLN A 187 -8.57 10.64 17.39
C GLN A 187 -9.27 10.50 16.02
N TRP A 188 -8.85 9.49 15.26
CA TRP A 188 -9.50 9.14 14.00
C TRP A 188 -10.97 8.77 14.25
N SER A 189 -11.90 9.38 13.50
CA SER A 189 -13.33 9.07 13.66
C SER A 189 -13.65 7.67 13.14
N LEU A 190 -14.11 6.82 14.06
CA LEU A 190 -14.70 5.52 13.79
C LEU A 190 -16.20 5.70 13.45
N ILE A 191 -16.47 6.25 12.27
CA ILE A 191 -17.82 6.47 11.75
C ILE A 191 -17.99 5.78 10.40
N TYR A 192 -19.24 5.54 10.01
CA TYR A 192 -19.58 5.01 8.70
C TYR A 192 -19.18 6.04 7.64
N ARG A 193 -18.22 5.65 6.79
CA ARG A 193 -17.76 6.48 5.69
C ARG A 193 -18.20 5.91 4.37
N THR A 194 -18.69 6.80 3.53
CA THR A 194 -19.03 6.55 2.14
C THR A 194 -17.99 7.29 1.29
N SER A 195 -17.39 6.58 0.33
CA SER A 195 -16.49 7.18 -0.65
C SER A 195 -17.31 7.49 -1.91
N SER A 196 -16.80 8.32 -2.82
CA SER A 196 -17.49 8.57 -4.09
C SER A 196 -17.78 7.27 -4.85
N ALA A 197 -16.86 6.29 -4.82
CA ALA A 197 -17.09 4.98 -5.43
C ALA A 197 -18.27 4.24 -4.79
N HIS A 198 -18.43 4.31 -3.47
CA HIS A 198 -19.59 3.72 -2.78
C HIS A 198 -20.91 4.43 -3.12
N GLU A 199 -20.89 5.72 -3.47
CA GLU A 199 -22.08 6.46 -3.91
C GLU A 199 -22.50 6.07 -5.34
N GLU A 200 -21.55 5.64 -6.18
CA GLU A 200 -21.81 5.19 -7.54
C GLU A 200 -22.50 3.82 -7.60
N GLY A 201 -22.32 2.97 -6.58
CA GLY A 201 -23.05 1.71 -6.46
C GLY A 201 -22.30 0.61 -5.69
N GLY A 202 -22.73 -0.62 -5.93
CA GLY A 202 -22.27 -1.80 -5.19
C GLY A 202 -23.00 -2.01 -3.87
N GLU A 203 -23.03 -3.26 -3.41
CA GLU A 203 -23.58 -3.65 -2.12
C GLU A 203 -22.46 -3.74 -1.08
N ARG A 204 -22.72 -3.26 0.13
CA ARG A 204 -21.79 -3.42 1.28
C ARG A 204 -22.40 -4.34 2.31
N MET A 205 -21.69 -5.41 2.64
CA MET A 205 -22.08 -6.35 3.69
C MET A 205 -21.09 -6.24 4.85
N PHE A 206 -21.63 -6.07 6.05
CA PHE A 206 -20.86 -5.96 7.30
C PHE A 206 -21.08 -7.17 8.17
N SER A 207 -20.20 -7.39 9.15
CA SER A 207 -20.27 -8.53 10.05
C SER A 207 -20.31 -9.85 9.29
N VAL A 208 -19.49 -10.00 8.24
CA VAL A 208 -19.47 -11.21 7.42
C VAL A 208 -18.08 -11.80 7.29
N ASN A 209 -18.01 -13.12 7.42
CA ASN A 209 -16.78 -13.88 7.23
C ASN A 209 -16.90 -14.78 6.00
N THR A 210 -15.80 -14.86 5.23
CA THR A 210 -15.71 -15.78 4.08
C THR A 210 -15.32 -17.16 4.58
N GLU A 211 -16.13 -18.17 4.26
CA GLU A 211 -15.92 -19.55 4.70
C GLU A 211 -15.13 -20.36 3.66
N ARG A 212 -15.52 -20.26 2.38
CA ARG A 212 -14.86 -20.94 1.25
C ARG A 212 -15.29 -20.35 -0.10
N PHE A 213 -14.50 -20.63 -1.12
CA PHE A 213 -14.85 -20.38 -2.51
C PHE A 213 -15.44 -21.65 -3.16
N VAL A 214 -16.27 -21.48 -4.18
CA VAL A 214 -16.94 -22.57 -4.89
C VAL A 214 -16.44 -22.65 -6.32
N ASP A 215 -16.02 -23.85 -6.74
CA ASP A 215 -15.53 -24.16 -8.09
C ASP A 215 -16.70 -24.27 -9.10
N ASP A 216 -16.50 -23.73 -10.30
CA ASP A 216 -17.35 -23.92 -11.47
C ASP A 216 -17.26 -25.35 -12.06
N GLY A 217 -16.30 -26.15 -11.60
CA GLY A 217 -15.98 -27.48 -12.10
C GLY A 217 -14.86 -27.48 -13.14
N ASN A 218 -14.37 -26.30 -13.52
CA ASN A 218 -13.26 -26.07 -14.44
C ASN A 218 -12.09 -25.36 -13.75
N GLY A 219 -12.10 -25.20 -12.42
CA GLY A 219 -11.06 -24.53 -11.65
C GLY A 219 -11.21 -23.01 -11.61
N ASN A 220 -12.39 -22.45 -11.88
CA ASN A 220 -12.68 -21.02 -11.68
C ASN A 220 -13.63 -20.84 -10.51
N VAL A 221 -13.53 -19.70 -9.82
CA VAL A 221 -14.54 -19.29 -8.85
C VAL A 221 -15.86 -19.00 -9.57
N LYS A 222 -16.97 -19.55 -9.06
CA LYS A 222 -18.34 -19.17 -9.46
C LYS A 222 -19.15 -18.54 -8.34
N ALA A 223 -18.75 -18.78 -7.09
CA ALA A 223 -19.48 -18.34 -5.91
C ALA A 223 -18.58 -18.31 -4.68
N LEU A 224 -19.04 -17.60 -3.66
CA LEU A 224 -18.44 -17.52 -2.34
C LEU A 224 -19.47 -17.90 -1.28
N VAL A 225 -19.07 -18.76 -0.34
CA VAL A 225 -19.86 -19.08 0.84
C VAL A 225 -19.38 -18.19 1.98
N LEU A 226 -20.32 -17.48 2.60
CA LEU A 226 -20.09 -16.61 3.74
C LEU A 226 -21.06 -16.93 4.88
N ASN A 227 -20.71 -16.46 6.06
CA ASN A 227 -21.58 -16.47 7.23
C ASN A 227 -21.52 -15.12 7.96
N GLU A 228 -22.58 -14.79 8.67
CA GLU A 228 -22.60 -13.64 9.56
C GLU A 228 -21.79 -13.94 10.82
N VAL A 229 -21.09 -12.94 11.33
CA VAL A 229 -20.26 -13.04 12.54
C VAL A 229 -20.60 -11.95 13.54
N GLN A 230 -20.37 -12.25 14.81
CA GLN A 230 -20.42 -11.28 15.90
C GLN A 230 -19.10 -11.27 16.66
N MET A 231 -18.73 -10.10 17.19
CA MET A 231 -17.55 -9.98 18.04
C MET A 231 -17.91 -10.35 19.49
N VAL A 232 -17.34 -11.43 20.01
CA VAL A 232 -17.47 -11.89 21.39
C VAL A 232 -16.07 -12.00 21.99
N ASP A 233 -15.81 -11.26 23.07
CA ASP A 233 -14.51 -11.26 23.77
C ASP A 233 -13.28 -11.05 22.86
N GLY A 234 -13.42 -10.20 21.84
CA GLY A 234 -12.35 -9.89 20.89
C GLY A 234 -12.12 -10.95 19.81
N LYS A 235 -13.01 -11.93 19.69
CA LYS A 235 -13.01 -12.95 18.63
C LYS A 235 -14.29 -12.88 17.82
N PHE A 236 -14.17 -13.18 16.53
CA PHE A 236 -15.33 -13.34 15.67
C PHE A 236 -15.91 -14.74 15.84
N GLU A 237 -17.19 -14.82 16.20
CA GLU A 237 -17.97 -16.04 16.28
C GLU A 237 -19.04 -16.05 15.18
N THR A 238 -19.15 -17.17 14.46
CA THR A 238 -20.17 -17.37 13.43
C THR A 238 -21.57 -17.49 14.05
N ILE A 239 -22.52 -16.77 13.48
CA ILE A 239 -23.94 -16.85 13.84
C ILE A 239 -24.53 -18.11 13.18
N ALA A 240 -25.05 -19.04 13.98
CA ALA A 240 -25.61 -20.29 13.49
C ALA A 240 -26.79 -20.05 12.53
N GLY A 241 -26.81 -20.76 11.39
CA GLY A 241 -27.87 -20.65 10.38
C GLY A 241 -27.75 -19.43 9.45
N SER A 242 -26.68 -18.63 9.55
CA SER A 242 -26.44 -17.47 8.68
C SER A 242 -25.65 -17.77 7.40
N THR A 243 -25.21 -19.03 7.21
CA THR A 243 -24.43 -19.43 6.04
C THR A 243 -25.24 -19.27 4.76
N ARG A 244 -24.68 -18.54 3.79
CA ARG A 244 -25.27 -18.36 2.46
C ARG A 244 -24.20 -18.31 1.38
N GLU A 245 -24.62 -18.63 0.17
CA GLU A 245 -23.78 -18.56 -1.04
C GLU A 245 -24.17 -17.32 -1.86
N ILE A 246 -23.18 -16.59 -2.35
CA ILE A 246 -23.36 -15.46 -3.28
C ILE A 246 -22.56 -15.70 -4.57
N PRO A 247 -23.06 -15.28 -5.75
CA PRO A 247 -22.34 -15.43 -7.00
C PRO A 247 -21.04 -14.60 -7.01
N ALA A 248 -19.97 -15.16 -7.57
CA ALA A 248 -18.67 -14.53 -7.66
C ALA A 248 -17.88 -15.10 -8.85
N ASP A 249 -17.73 -14.33 -9.93
CA ASP A 249 -16.86 -14.66 -11.05
C ASP A 249 -15.45 -14.10 -10.86
N LEU A 250 -15.33 -13.01 -10.09
CA LEU A 250 -14.06 -12.37 -9.74
C LEU A 250 -14.07 -11.98 -8.27
N VAL A 251 -12.96 -12.23 -7.59
CA VAL A 251 -12.75 -11.89 -6.19
C VAL A 251 -11.48 -11.06 -6.05
N PHE A 252 -11.58 -9.93 -5.35
CA PHE A 252 -10.43 -9.09 -5.00
C PHE A 252 -10.18 -9.09 -3.49
N LEU A 253 -9.00 -9.56 -3.09
CA LEU A 253 -8.54 -9.51 -1.69
C LEU A 253 -7.93 -8.13 -1.40
N ALA A 254 -8.65 -7.32 -0.62
CA ALA A 254 -8.28 -5.98 -0.18
C ALA A 254 -8.04 -5.95 1.34
N LEU A 255 -7.29 -6.93 1.84
CA LEU A 255 -7.12 -7.25 3.26
C LEU A 255 -5.93 -6.51 3.95
N GLY A 256 -5.31 -5.57 3.23
CA GLY A 256 -4.12 -4.84 3.66
C GLY A 256 -2.82 -5.58 3.38
N PHE A 257 -1.70 -5.03 3.87
CA PHE A 257 -0.36 -5.58 3.67
C PHE A 257 0.24 -6.05 5.01
N VAL A 258 1.12 -7.06 4.92
CA VAL A 258 1.74 -7.68 6.10
C VAL A 258 3.22 -7.33 6.28
N GLY A 259 3.87 -6.76 5.26
CA GLY A 259 5.28 -6.38 5.34
C GLY A 259 5.91 -6.06 3.98
N PRO A 260 7.15 -5.57 3.99
CA PRO A 260 7.96 -5.47 2.78
C PRO A 260 8.29 -6.87 2.22
N GLU A 261 8.53 -6.95 0.92
CA GLU A 261 9.13 -8.14 0.30
C GLU A 261 10.53 -8.40 0.90
N THR A 262 10.73 -9.55 1.53
CA THR A 262 12.01 -9.91 2.18
C THR A 262 12.95 -10.73 1.29
N GLY A 263 12.45 -11.27 0.17
CA GLY A 263 13.00 -12.44 -0.51
C GLY A 263 14.23 -12.29 -1.42
N SER A 264 15.09 -11.29 -1.27
CA SER A 264 16.38 -11.31 -2.01
C SER A 264 17.47 -10.45 -1.36
N TRP A 265 17.27 -9.14 -1.28
CA TRP A 265 18.34 -8.20 -0.90
C TRP A 265 18.28 -7.70 0.54
N ILE A 266 17.11 -7.79 1.20
CA ILE A 266 16.97 -7.40 2.61
C ILE A 266 17.76 -8.37 3.51
N GLU A 267 17.64 -9.67 3.23
CA GLU A 267 18.41 -10.72 3.92
C GLU A 267 19.91 -10.58 3.65
N GLN A 268 20.31 -10.30 2.39
CA GLN A 268 21.71 -10.04 2.02
C GLN A 268 22.28 -8.82 2.72
N LEU A 269 21.50 -7.74 2.81
CA LEU A 269 21.89 -6.51 3.52
C LEU A 269 22.01 -6.72 5.04
N GLY A 270 21.38 -7.77 5.58
CA GLY A 270 21.46 -8.11 7.00
C GLY A 270 20.73 -7.12 7.92
N VAL A 271 19.70 -6.43 7.41
CA VAL A 271 18.88 -5.55 8.25
C VAL A 271 17.97 -6.37 9.15
N ASN A 272 17.84 -5.94 10.41
CA ASN A 272 16.94 -6.56 11.37
C ASN A 272 15.48 -6.26 11.01
N LEU A 273 14.58 -7.19 11.32
CA LEU A 273 13.14 -6.98 11.25
C LEU A 273 12.54 -6.83 12.65
N ASP A 274 11.47 -6.03 12.77
CA ASP A 274 10.68 -5.92 14.00
C ASP A 274 9.73 -7.13 14.17
N ALA A 275 9.07 -7.23 15.32
CA ALA A 275 8.14 -8.33 15.61
C ALA A 275 6.93 -8.41 14.67
N ARG A 276 6.73 -7.40 13.81
CA ARG A 276 5.66 -7.33 12.81
C ARG A 276 6.19 -7.54 11.39
N GLY A 277 7.47 -7.89 11.24
CA GLY A 277 8.11 -8.16 9.94
C GLY A 277 8.51 -6.91 9.16
N ASN A 278 8.44 -5.71 9.75
CA ASN A 278 8.92 -4.48 9.11
C ASN A 278 10.43 -4.34 9.34
N VAL A 279 11.13 -3.57 8.50
CA VAL A 279 12.54 -3.28 8.76
C VAL A 279 12.66 -2.47 10.05
N ALA A 280 13.42 -3.01 11.00
CA ALA A 280 13.64 -2.41 12.30
C ALA A 280 14.46 -1.12 12.16
N ARG A 281 14.09 -0.11 12.95
CA ARG A 281 14.72 1.20 12.95
C ARG A 281 14.68 1.86 14.31
N ALA A 282 15.65 2.72 14.58
CA ALA A 282 15.63 3.61 15.73
C ALA A 282 14.74 4.84 15.48
N ASP A 283 14.57 5.70 16.49
CA ASP A 283 13.74 6.91 16.41
C ASP A 283 14.23 7.91 15.34
N ASN A 284 15.54 7.91 15.07
CA ASN A 284 16.20 8.69 14.01
C ASN A 284 16.26 7.93 12.66
N TYR A 285 15.40 6.94 12.44
CA TYR A 285 15.26 6.20 11.17
C TYR A 285 16.46 5.33 10.75
N THR A 286 17.53 5.24 11.55
CA THR A 286 18.67 4.37 11.24
C THR A 286 18.30 2.90 11.42
N THR A 287 18.84 2.05 10.56
CA THR A 287 18.81 0.59 10.74
C THR A 287 20.00 0.13 11.60
N ASN A 288 20.19 -1.19 11.74
CA ASN A 288 21.42 -1.74 12.33
C ASN A 288 22.63 -1.66 11.41
N ILE A 289 22.46 -1.32 10.13
CA ILE A 289 23.54 -1.18 9.16
C ILE A 289 23.95 0.30 9.09
N PRO A 290 25.23 0.65 9.32
CA PRO A 290 25.72 2.01 9.18
C PRO A 290 25.40 2.60 7.81
N SER A 291 25.07 3.89 7.77
CA SER A 291 24.67 4.61 6.55
C SER A 291 23.37 4.12 5.88
N VAL A 292 22.64 3.17 6.47
CA VAL A 292 21.36 2.68 5.94
C VAL A 292 20.19 3.09 6.83
N PHE A 293 19.20 3.71 6.22
CA PHE A 293 18.00 4.26 6.86
C PHE A 293 16.74 3.67 6.25
N VAL A 294 15.62 3.73 6.95
CA VAL A 294 14.32 3.24 6.42
C VAL A 294 13.16 4.14 6.80
N ALA A 295 12.31 4.46 5.82
CA ALA A 295 11.19 5.37 5.97
C ALA A 295 9.89 4.82 5.37
N GLY A 296 8.76 5.32 5.86
CA GLY A 296 7.43 4.96 5.38
C GLY A 296 7.05 3.52 5.74
N ASP A 297 6.17 2.94 4.93
CA ASP A 297 5.50 1.67 5.23
C ASP A 297 6.46 0.50 5.42
N MET A 298 7.68 0.56 4.86
CA MET A 298 8.70 -0.48 5.01
C MET A 298 9.22 -0.64 6.46
N GLY A 299 9.24 0.45 7.23
CA GLY A 299 9.62 0.43 8.66
C GLY A 299 8.43 0.66 9.61
N ARG A 300 7.32 1.22 9.12
CA ARG A 300 6.13 1.53 9.91
C ARG A 300 5.08 0.41 9.89
N GLY A 301 4.98 -0.30 8.76
CA GLY A 301 3.77 -0.98 8.32
C GLY A 301 2.85 -0.04 7.54
N GLN A 302 1.88 -0.62 6.82
CA GLN A 302 0.91 0.12 5.98
C GLN A 302 0.30 1.32 6.73
N SER A 303 0.33 2.50 6.11
CA SER A 303 -0.24 3.70 6.70
C SER A 303 -0.76 4.69 5.66
N LEU A 304 -1.12 5.90 6.10
CA LEU A 304 -1.60 6.96 5.22
C LEU A 304 -0.43 7.64 4.50
N ILE A 305 -0.70 8.17 3.30
CA ILE A 305 0.26 8.93 2.47
C ILE A 305 0.93 10.06 3.28
N VAL A 306 0.17 10.75 4.14
CA VAL A 306 0.70 11.84 4.96
C VAL A 306 1.74 11.36 5.98
N TRP A 307 1.59 10.16 6.54
CA TRP A 307 2.59 9.55 7.42
C TRP A 307 3.85 9.21 6.63
N ALA A 308 3.70 8.62 5.45
CA ALA A 308 4.84 8.31 4.58
C ALA A 308 5.62 9.59 4.19
N ILE A 309 4.94 10.68 3.83
CA ILE A 309 5.58 11.97 3.53
C ILE A 309 6.29 12.55 4.77
N ALA A 310 5.64 12.51 5.94
CA ALA A 310 6.21 13.02 7.17
C ALA A 310 7.45 12.23 7.60
N GLU A 311 7.40 10.89 7.53
CA GLU A 311 8.54 10.02 7.80
C GLU A 311 9.67 10.21 6.79
N GLY A 312 9.36 10.40 5.50
CA GLY A 312 10.37 10.69 4.49
C GLY A 312 11.13 12.00 4.78
N ARG A 313 10.41 13.06 5.20
CA ARG A 313 11.05 14.33 5.62
C ARG A 313 11.91 14.17 6.86
N ALA A 314 11.42 13.46 7.86
CA ALA A 314 12.17 13.21 9.10
C ALA A 314 13.40 12.32 8.85
N CYS A 315 13.28 11.32 7.97
CA CYS A 315 14.39 10.48 7.56
C CYS A 315 15.44 11.27 6.78
N ALA A 316 15.04 12.19 5.88
CA ALA A 316 15.99 13.09 5.22
C ALA A 316 16.77 13.96 6.21
N SER A 317 16.10 14.49 7.25
CA SER A 317 16.77 15.24 8.31
C SER A 317 17.81 14.39 9.04
N ALA A 318 17.48 13.14 9.39
CA ALA A 318 18.41 12.22 10.04
C ALA A 318 19.59 11.82 9.14
N VAL A 319 19.35 11.64 7.83
CA VAL A 319 20.41 11.33 6.84
C VAL A 319 21.36 12.52 6.68
N ASP A 320 20.83 13.74 6.54
CA ASP A 320 21.63 14.96 6.41
C ASP A 320 22.48 15.20 7.68
N GLU A 321 21.88 15.09 8.87
CA GLU A 321 22.60 15.21 10.14
C GLU A 321 23.70 14.15 10.28
N TYR A 322 23.42 12.90 9.91
CA TYR A 322 24.42 11.83 9.91
C TYR A 322 25.62 12.13 9.01
N LEU A 323 25.37 12.72 7.83
CA LEU A 323 26.40 12.98 6.82
C LEU A 323 27.18 14.27 7.05
N MET A 324 26.54 15.28 7.63
CA MET A 324 27.07 16.64 7.75
C MET A 324 27.41 17.03 9.19
N GLY A 325 26.90 16.31 10.19
CA GLY A 325 27.06 16.57 11.62
C GLY A 325 26.04 17.54 12.22
N GLU A 326 25.33 18.30 11.38
CA GLU A 326 24.20 19.15 11.73
C GLU A 326 23.20 19.19 10.56
N THR A 327 21.95 19.57 10.82
CA THR A 327 20.93 19.71 9.78
C THR A 327 20.02 20.92 10.03
N SER A 328 19.56 21.54 8.94
CA SER A 328 18.47 22.53 8.95
C SER A 328 17.15 21.98 8.45
N LEU A 329 17.12 20.70 8.04
CA LEU A 329 15.93 20.03 7.54
C LEU A 329 14.95 19.75 8.68
N PRO A 330 13.62 19.86 8.43
CA PRO A 330 12.63 19.62 9.45
C PRO A 330 12.49 18.12 9.77
N SER A 331 12.39 17.79 11.06
CA SER A 331 12.03 16.45 11.54
C SER A 331 10.64 16.46 12.20
N PRO A 332 9.55 16.28 11.42
CA PRO A 332 8.19 16.47 11.91
C PRO A 332 7.72 15.38 12.90
N ILE A 333 8.29 14.17 12.83
CA ILE A 333 7.89 13.03 13.66
C ILE A 333 9.07 12.09 13.93
N ALA A 334 9.11 11.51 15.13
CA ALA A 334 9.94 10.35 15.42
C ALA A 334 9.36 9.08 14.75
N SER A 335 10.23 8.11 14.46
CA SER A 335 9.84 6.88 13.78
C SER A 335 8.86 6.00 14.60
N SER A 336 8.87 6.16 15.92
CA SER A 336 7.94 5.53 16.88
C SER A 336 6.59 6.24 17.02
N ALA A 337 6.40 7.44 16.44
CA ALA A 337 5.13 8.18 16.54
C ALA A 337 3.96 7.37 15.97
N ARG A 338 2.83 7.33 16.69
CA ARG A 338 1.59 6.62 16.32
C ARG A 338 0.39 7.56 16.36
N PRO A 339 -0.69 7.26 15.61
CA PRO A 339 -1.96 7.97 15.76
C PRO A 339 -2.45 7.90 17.20
N LEU A 340 -3.17 8.94 17.63
CA LEU A 340 -3.87 8.92 18.92
C LEU A 340 -5.00 7.88 18.85
N VAL A 341 -4.98 6.95 19.80
CA VAL A 341 -5.99 5.89 20.01
C VAL A 341 -6.92 6.29 21.15
#